data_AF-A0A3E4QV59-F1
#
_entry.id   AF-A0A3E4QV59-F1
#
_cell.length_a   1.000
_cell.length_b   1.000
_cell.length_c   1.000
_cell.angle_alpha   90.00
_cell.angle_beta   90.00
_cell.angle_gamma   90.00
#
_symmetry.space_group_name_H-M   'P 1'
#
loop_
_entity.id
_entity.type
_entity.pdbx_description
1 polymer ?
#
loop_
_entity_poly.entity_id
_entity_poly.type
_entity_poly.pdbx_seq_one_letter_code
_entity_poly.pdbx_strand_id
1 'polypeptide(L)'
;MRLHPEAWQGLKALVYRLCDEGELVQRGALYELARRHGLDVRLASVYRRDHNLWSALSRFMVMERPSLLSAIAFRSTPLDEVDLAAYWRDIVGPDEFVASSLSEAREIWDVQRGAR
;
A
#
# COMPACT_ATOMS: atom_id res chain seq x y z
N MET A 1 2.95 -13.83 -13.54
CA MET A 1 3.78 -12.95 -14.39
C MET A 1 4.05 -11.69 -13.59
N ARG A 2 5.30 -11.43 -13.17
CA ARG A 2 5.63 -10.27 -12.34
C ARG A 2 5.53 -9.00 -13.18
N LEU A 3 4.49 -8.19 -12.96
CA LEU A 3 4.32 -6.91 -13.64
C LEU A 3 5.16 -5.85 -12.91
N HIS A 4 6.29 -5.46 -13.50
CA HIS A 4 7.09 -4.27 -13.13
C HIS A 4 7.54 -4.15 -11.65
N PRO A 5 8.40 -5.07 -11.15
CA PRO A 5 8.83 -5.09 -9.74
C PRO A 5 9.61 -3.84 -9.30
N GLU A 6 10.40 -3.21 -10.17
CA GLU A 6 11.17 -2.00 -9.83
C GLU A 6 10.27 -0.78 -9.62
N ALA A 7 9.23 -0.67 -10.45
CA ALA A 7 8.23 0.39 -10.33
C ALA A 7 7.43 0.24 -9.04
N TRP A 8 7.15 -1.00 -8.64
CA TRP A 8 6.53 -1.30 -7.37
C TRP A 8 7.37 -0.84 -6.18
N GLN A 9 8.67 -1.16 -6.18
CA GLN A 9 9.59 -0.73 -5.13
C GLN A 9 9.73 0.80 -5.07
N GLY A 10 9.81 1.48 -6.22
CA GLY A 10 9.85 2.94 -6.27
C GLY A 10 8.60 3.60 -5.67
N LEU A 11 7.43 3.00 -5.88
CA LEU A 11 6.18 3.49 -5.31
C LEU A 11 6.12 3.28 -3.79
N LYS A 12 6.52 2.10 -3.29
CA LYS A 12 6.63 1.84 -1.84
C LYS A 12 7.54 2.87 -1.18
N ALA A 13 8.73 3.08 -1.73
CA ALA A 13 9.70 4.04 -1.20
C ALA A 13 9.15 5.47 -1.16
N LEU A 14 8.35 5.87 -2.14
CA LEU A 14 7.70 7.17 -2.18
C LEU A 14 6.63 7.32 -1.09
N VAL A 15 5.74 6.33 -0.94
CA VAL A 15 4.69 6.36 0.09
C VAL A 15 5.30 6.38 1.48
N TYR A 16 6.32 5.55 1.72
CA TYR A 16 7.00 5.51 3.00
C TYR A 16 7.60 6.87 3.35
N ARG A 17 8.31 7.51 2.41
CA ARG A 17 8.88 8.85 2.60
C ARG A 17 7.81 9.88 2.97
N LEU A 18 6.71 9.93 2.22
CA LEU A 18 5.64 10.90 2.46
C LEU A 18 5.00 10.70 3.83
N CYS A 19 4.77 9.44 4.23
CA CYS A 19 4.26 9.16 5.57
C CYS A 19 5.27 9.54 6.67
N ASP A 20 6.56 9.35 6.44
CA ASP A 20 7.63 9.81 7.36
C ASP A 20 7.67 11.34 7.47
N GLU A 21 7.30 12.05 6.41
CA GLU A 21 7.13 13.50 6.37
C GLU A 21 5.78 13.97 6.97
N GLY A 22 4.91 13.04 7.39
CA GLY A 22 3.60 13.34 7.97
C GLY A 22 2.51 13.68 6.94
N GLU A 23 2.77 13.43 5.66
CA GLU A 23 1.84 13.73 4.57
C GLU A 23 0.71 12.71 4.46
N LEU A 24 -0.50 13.19 4.19
CA LEU A 24 -1.66 12.35 3.93
C LEU A 24 -1.60 11.82 2.50
N VAL A 25 -1.45 10.50 2.35
CA VAL A 25 -1.35 9.86 1.05
C VAL A 25 -2.75 9.47 0.54
N GLN A 26 -3.32 10.31 -0.32
CA GLN A 26 -4.60 10.06 -0.98
C GLN A 26 -4.44 9.60 -2.44
N ARG A 27 -5.41 8.83 -2.94
CA ARG A 27 -5.46 8.26 -4.32
C ARG A 27 -5.06 9.26 -5.42
N GLY A 28 -5.62 10.46 -5.36
CA GLY A 28 -5.38 11.50 -6.37
C GLY A 28 -3.96 12.08 -6.30
N ALA A 29 -3.39 12.19 -5.10
CA ALA A 29 -2.04 12.67 -4.90
C ALA A 29 -1.02 11.65 -5.39
N LEU A 30 -1.27 10.35 -5.16
CA LEU A 30 -0.34 9.29 -5.51
C LEU A 30 -0.08 9.18 -7.03
N TYR A 31 -1.10 9.37 -7.87
CA TYR A 31 -0.91 9.38 -9.33
C TYR A 31 0.04 10.51 -9.76
N GLU A 32 -0.20 11.72 -9.26
CA GLU A 32 0.63 12.88 -9.58
C GLU A 32 2.05 12.74 -9.02
N LEU A 33 2.17 12.22 -7.80
CA LEU A 33 3.45 11.93 -7.15
C LEU A 33 4.21 10.84 -7.92
N ALA A 34 3.55 9.75 -8.29
CA ALA A 34 4.14 8.67 -9.07
C ALA A 34 4.70 9.17 -10.41
N ARG A 35 3.94 10.01 -11.12
CA ARG A 35 4.41 10.65 -12.35
C ARG A 35 5.61 11.57 -12.13
N ARG A 36 5.62 12.38 -11.07
CA ARG A 36 6.75 13.26 -10.73
C ARG A 36 8.03 12.48 -10.40
N HIS A 37 7.89 11.29 -9.84
CA HIS A 37 9.00 10.41 -9.49
C HIS A 37 9.40 9.43 -10.61
N GLY A 38 8.92 9.64 -11.84
CA GLY A 38 9.41 8.92 -13.03
C GLY A 38 8.80 7.53 -13.22
N LEU A 39 7.69 7.19 -12.55
CA LEU A 39 6.94 5.97 -12.86
C LEU A 39 6.34 6.07 -14.27
N ASP A 40 6.49 5.00 -15.07
CA ASP A 40 6.00 4.97 -16.47
C ASP A 40 4.52 5.39 -16.52
N VAL A 41 4.20 6.29 -17.45
CA VAL A 41 2.87 6.90 -17.57
C VAL A 41 1.77 5.86 -17.80
N ARG A 42 2.07 4.71 -18.42
CA ARG A 42 1.11 3.61 -18.60
C ARG A 42 0.83 2.92 -17.26
N LEU A 43 1.86 2.68 -16.45
CA LEU A 43 1.71 2.14 -15.10
C LEU A 43 0.94 3.13 -14.20
N ALA A 44 1.34 4.40 -14.22
CA ALA A 44 0.60 5.49 -13.56
C ALA A 44 -0.88 5.53 -13.99
N SER A 45 -1.14 5.36 -15.29
CA SER A 45 -2.51 5.35 -15.85
C SER A 45 -3.34 4.14 -15.41
N VAL A 46 -2.72 2.97 -15.16
CA VAL A 46 -3.41 1.81 -14.56
C VAL A 46 -3.89 2.18 -13.16
N TYR A 47 -3.05 2.81 -12.33
CA TYR A 47 -3.46 3.27 -10.99
C TYR A 47 -4.57 4.33 -11.02
N ARG A 48 -4.61 5.18 -12.06
CA ARG A 48 -5.68 6.16 -12.24
C ARG A 48 -7.04 5.51 -12.54
N ARG A 49 -7.02 4.37 -13.26
CA ARG A 49 -8.23 3.73 -13.79
C ARG A 49 -8.74 2.57 -12.94
N ASP A 50 -7.89 1.96 -12.13
CA ASP A 50 -8.25 0.79 -11.32
C ASP A 50 -8.35 1.14 -9.83
N HIS A 51 -9.58 1.41 -9.38
CA HIS A 51 -9.91 1.62 -7.98
C HIS A 51 -9.55 0.43 -7.08
N ASN A 52 -9.68 -0.79 -7.62
CA ASN A 52 -9.43 -2.01 -6.88
C ASN A 52 -7.94 -2.21 -6.67
N LEU A 53 -7.12 -1.80 -7.66
CA LEU A 53 -5.67 -1.87 -7.54
C LEU A 53 -5.17 -1.00 -6.40
N TRP A 54 -5.54 0.29 -6.31
CA TRP A 54 -5.11 1.15 -5.18
C TRP A 54 -5.60 0.63 -3.82
N SER A 55 -6.84 0.15 -3.78
CA SER A 55 -7.43 -0.42 -2.58
C SER A 55 -6.64 -1.62 -2.05
N ALA A 56 -6.19 -2.51 -2.94
CA ALA A 56 -5.33 -3.63 -2.60
C ALA A 56 -3.92 -3.16 -2.22
N LEU A 57 -3.35 -2.26 -3.02
CA LEU A 57 -1.98 -1.76 -2.87
C LEU A 57 -1.70 -1.14 -1.51
N SER A 58 -2.61 -0.27 -1.08
CA SER A 58 -2.49 0.43 0.19
C SER A 58 -2.59 -0.53 1.38
N ARG A 59 -3.36 -1.61 1.27
CA ARG A 59 -3.41 -2.67 2.28
C ARG A 59 -2.11 -3.45 2.37
N PHE A 60 -1.52 -3.78 1.21
CA PHE A 60 -0.20 -4.43 1.18
C PHE A 60 0.86 -3.59 1.88
N MET A 61 0.93 -2.30 1.57
CA MET A 61 1.90 -1.41 2.23
C MET A 61 1.69 -1.33 3.74
N VAL A 62 0.43 -1.30 4.21
CA VAL A 62 0.13 -1.30 5.66
C VAL A 62 0.46 -2.64 6.32
N MET A 63 0.27 -3.75 5.62
CA MET A 63 0.66 -5.07 6.11
C MET A 63 2.19 -5.22 6.26
N GLU A 64 2.98 -4.48 5.47
CA GLU A 64 4.43 -4.39 5.62
C GLU A 64 4.84 -3.39 6.70
N ARG A 65 4.11 -2.27 6.78
CA ARG A 65 4.42 -1.17 7.69
C ARG A 65 3.14 -0.63 8.34
N PRO A 66 2.69 -1.23 9.46
CA PRO A 66 1.47 -0.84 10.18
C PRO A 66 1.38 0.65 10.54
N SER A 67 2.52 1.30 10.78
CA SER A 67 2.58 2.73 11.08
C SER A 67 2.00 3.63 9.99
N LEU A 68 1.85 3.14 8.75
CA LEU A 68 1.20 3.88 7.67
C LEU A 68 -0.29 4.12 7.91
N LEU A 69 -0.92 3.44 8.87
CA LEU A 69 -2.28 3.73 9.33
C LEU A 69 -2.43 5.13 9.95
N SER A 70 -1.32 5.82 10.27
CA SER A 70 -1.34 7.23 10.64
C SER A 70 -1.71 8.16 9.48
N ALA A 71 -1.41 7.75 8.24
CA ALA A 71 -1.52 8.57 7.03
C ALA A 71 -2.52 8.01 6.00
N ILE A 72 -2.87 6.72 6.09
CA ILE A 72 -3.77 6.04 5.16
C ILE A 72 -5.02 5.57 5.90
N ALA A 73 -6.17 6.12 5.51
CA ALA A 73 -7.48 5.72 6.02
C ALA A 73 -8.17 4.74 5.07
N PHE A 74 -8.77 3.69 5.63
CA PHE A 74 -9.48 2.65 4.88
C PHE A 74 -10.95 2.64 5.26
N ARG A 75 -11.81 2.48 4.23
CA ARG A 75 -13.17 1.96 4.42
C ARG A 75 -13.11 0.44 4.39
N SER A 76 -13.99 -0.20 5.18
CA SER A 76 -14.18 -1.65 5.10
C SER A 76 -14.69 -2.04 3.71
N THR A 77 -14.11 -3.09 3.14
CA THR A 77 -14.48 -3.66 1.84
C THR A 77 -14.32 -5.19 1.88
N PRO A 78 -14.97 -5.95 1.00
CA PRO A 78 -14.81 -7.42 0.94
C PRO A 78 -13.36 -7.88 0.74
N LEU A 79 -12.49 -7.00 0.25
CA LEU A 79 -11.06 -7.23 0.11
C LEU A 79 -10.35 -7.44 1.47
N ASP A 80 -10.95 -7.00 2.57
CA ASP A 80 -10.41 -7.20 3.93
C ASP A 80 -10.55 -8.66 4.41
N GLU A 81 -11.38 -9.46 3.73
CA GLU A 81 -11.68 -10.85 4.09
C GLU A 81 -10.87 -11.87 3.26
N VAL A 82 -10.15 -11.44 2.23
CA VAL A 82 -9.34 -12.33 1.37
C VAL A 82 -7.90 -12.44 1.87
N ASP A 83 -7.24 -13.57 1.60
CA ASP A 83 -5.80 -13.75 1.87
C ASP A 83 -4.96 -12.93 0.88
N LEU A 84 -4.89 -11.63 1.16
CA LEU A 84 -4.13 -10.67 0.38
C LEU A 84 -2.66 -11.10 0.29
N ALA A 85 -2.06 -11.53 1.41
CA ALA A 85 -0.66 -11.93 1.43
C ALA A 85 -0.37 -13.08 0.44
N ALA A 86 -1.28 -14.05 0.31
CA ALA A 86 -1.16 -15.10 -0.71
C ALA A 86 -1.26 -14.55 -2.13
N TYR A 87 -2.24 -13.69 -2.41
CA TYR A 87 -2.36 -13.02 -3.72
C TYR A 87 -1.10 -12.24 -4.10
N TRP A 88 -0.48 -11.55 -3.14
CA TRP A 88 0.76 -10.82 -3.36
C TRP A 88 1.91 -11.73 -3.76
N ARG A 89 2.11 -12.82 -3.01
CA ARG A 89 3.17 -13.79 -3.25
C ARG A 89 3.07 -14.40 -4.65
N ASP A 90 1.85 -14.65 -5.12
CA ASP A 90 1.57 -15.21 -6.44
C ASP A 90 1.85 -14.21 -7.58
N ILE A 91 1.47 -12.94 -7.40
CA ILE A 91 1.55 -11.91 -8.46
C ILE A 91 2.92 -11.25 -8.52
N VAL A 92 3.47 -10.86 -7.37
CA VAL A 92 4.68 -10.02 -7.27
C VAL A 92 5.89 -10.81 -6.80
N GLY A 93 5.72 -11.67 -5.79
CA GLY A 93 6.79 -12.51 -5.24
C GLY A 93 6.88 -12.42 -3.70
N PRO A 94 7.93 -13.02 -3.10
CA PRO A 94 8.12 -12.96 -1.65
C PRO A 94 8.36 -11.51 -1.19
N ASP A 95 7.63 -11.10 -0.14
CA ASP A 95 7.78 -9.82 0.57
C ASP A 95 7.75 -10.09 2.08
N GLU A 96 8.37 -9.22 2.86
CA GLU A 96 8.38 -9.31 4.33
C GLU A 96 7.18 -8.56 4.91
N PHE A 97 6.03 -9.24 4.95
CA PHE A 97 4.87 -8.74 5.66
C PHE A 97 5.06 -8.94 7.17
N VAL A 98 4.87 -7.88 7.94
CA VAL A 98 4.82 -7.96 9.42
C VAL A 98 3.41 -8.29 9.94
N ALA A 99 2.40 -8.18 9.07
CA ALA A 99 1.03 -8.58 9.31
C ALA A 99 0.47 -9.40 8.13
N SER A 100 -0.28 -10.45 8.41
CA SER A 100 -0.96 -11.30 7.43
C SER A 100 -2.28 -10.70 6.90
N SER A 101 -2.82 -9.67 7.55
CA SER A 101 -4.07 -9.01 7.17
C SER A 101 -4.10 -7.53 7.58
N LEU A 102 -5.07 -6.76 7.03
CA LEU A 102 -5.30 -5.38 7.47
C LEU A 102 -5.75 -5.29 8.94
N SER A 103 -6.49 -6.30 9.43
CA SER A 103 -6.92 -6.36 10.83
C SER A 103 -5.73 -6.52 11.76
N GLU A 104 -4.85 -7.48 11.47
CA GLU A 104 -3.63 -7.69 12.25
C GLU A 104 -2.71 -6.47 12.21
N ALA A 105 -2.58 -5.81 11.05
CA ALA A 105 -1.83 -4.56 10.96
C ALA A 105 -2.41 -3.45 11.86
N ARG A 106 -3.75 -3.33 11.96
CA ARG A 106 -4.40 -2.39 12.89
C ARG A 106 -4.09 -2.71 14.34
N GLU A 107 -4.14 -3.98 14.73
CA GLU A 107 -3.81 -4.40 16.10
C GLU A 107 -2.36 -4.07 16.46
N ILE A 108 -1.42 -4.35 15.55
CA ILE A 108 0.00 -3.99 15.72
C ILE A 108 0.14 -2.47 15.88
N TRP A 109 -0.53 -1.69 15.03
CA TRP A 109 -0.47 -0.23 15.10
C TRP A 109 -1.07 0.34 16.40
N ASP A 110 -2.19 -0.21 16.85
CA ASP A 110 -2.82 0.20 18.11
C ASP A 110 -1.91 -0.03 19.31
N VAL A 111 -1.16 -1.13 19.32
CA VAL A 111 -0.10 -1.38 20.32
C VAL A 111 1.04 -0.35 20.17
N GLN A 112 1.54 -0.12 18.96
CA GLN A 112 2.65 0.81 18.69
C GLN A 112 2.35 2.26 19.13
N ARG A 113 1.09 2.70 18.98
CA ARG A 113 0.65 4.06 19.34
C ARG A 113 0.10 4.18 20.76
N GLY A 114 0.15 3.10 21.56
CA GLY A 114 -0.32 3.11 22.95
C GLY A 114 -1.84 3.26 23.10
N ALA A 115 -2.63 2.81 22.13
CA ALA A 115 -4.09 2.89 22.14
C ALA A 115 -4.77 1.63 22.73
N ARG A 116 -4.02 0.78 23.43
CA ARG A 116 -4.46 -0.50 24.00
C ARG A 116 -4.33 -0.52 25.51
#